data_AF-A0AAV8ZAK2-F1
#
_entry.id   AF-A0AAV8ZAK2-F1
#
_cell.length_a   1.000
_cell.length_b   1.000
_cell.length_c   1.000
_cell.angle_alpha   90.00
_cell.angle_beta   90.00
_cell.angle_gamma   90.00
#
_symmetry.space_group_name_H-M   'P 1'
#
loop_
_entity.id
_entity.type
_entity.pdbx_description
1 polymer ?
#
loop_
_entity_poly.entity_id
_entity_poly.type
_entity_poly.pdbx_seq_one_letter_code
_entity_poly.pdbx_strand_id
1 'polypeptide(L)'
;MSLSDTQRIEILILLGCGDKTRMQKQPDRRISQYTVSRIENKFREFGNVADVPKSGRKRILDDEQKLDILLDIQDKPTRHVAADNDAIKTSILRLLKTKNTAHIKIILFKNLTTMTLIADWNFAKSWQIDAKIILYL
;
A
#
# COMPACT_ATOMS: atom_id res chain seq x y z
N MET A 1 27.82 -6.53 0.18
CA MET A 1 28.26 -5.29 -0.48
C MET A 1 27.39 -5.09 -1.72
N SER A 2 26.64 -3.98 -1.83
CA SER A 2 25.89 -3.69 -3.06
C SER A 2 26.81 -2.96 -4.04
N LEU A 3 26.88 -3.46 -5.28
CA LEU A 3 27.61 -2.76 -6.35
C LEU A 3 26.75 -1.59 -6.84
N SER A 4 27.40 -0.49 -7.21
CA SER A 4 26.71 0.60 -7.92
C SER A 4 26.36 0.19 -9.34
N ASP A 5 25.42 0.89 -9.97
CA ASP A 5 25.07 0.63 -11.36
C ASP A 5 26.26 0.84 -12.29
N THR A 6 27.11 1.83 -12.02
CA THR A 6 28.38 2.05 -12.74
C THR A 6 29.28 0.82 -12.68
N GLN A 7 29.47 0.24 -11.48
CA GLN A 7 30.29 -0.96 -11.32
C GLN A 7 29.70 -2.18 -12.04
N ARG A 8 28.38 -2.32 -12.08
CA ARG A 8 27.70 -3.39 -12.84
C ARG A 8 27.88 -3.22 -14.34
N ILE A 9 27.79 -1.98 -14.83
CA ILE A 9 28.02 -1.64 -16.25
C ILE A 9 29.48 -1.93 -16.63
N GLU A 10 30.44 -1.53 -15.79
CA GLU A 10 31.87 -1.83 -16.02
C GLU A 10 32.09 -3.34 -16.14
N ILE A 11 31.51 -4.15 -15.25
CA ILE A 11 31.58 -5.62 -15.35
C ILE A 11 31.05 -6.13 -16.70
N LEU A 12 29.89 -5.64 -17.15
CA LEU A 12 29.31 -6.04 -18.43
C LEU A 12 30.19 -5.65 -19.63
N ILE A 13 30.83 -4.48 -19.58
CA ILE A 13 31.80 -4.04 -20.61
C ILE A 13 33.02 -4.97 -20.64
N LEU A 14 33.56 -5.33 -19.47
CA LEU A 14 34.69 -6.27 -19.38
C LEU A 14 34.34 -7.67 -19.88
N LEU A 15 33.09 -8.10 -19.71
CA LEU A 15 32.58 -9.37 -20.25
C LEU A 15 32.29 -9.32 -21.76
N GLY A 16 32.22 -8.12 -22.36
CA GLY A 16 31.81 -7.94 -23.75
C GLY A 16 30.32 -8.21 -23.98
N CYS A 17 29.47 -7.88 -22.99
CA CYS A 17 28.02 -7.94 -23.15
C CYS A 17 27.50 -6.70 -23.91
N GLY A 18 26.69 -6.92 -24.96
CA GLY A 18 26.22 -5.89 -25.90
C GLY A 18 27.18 -5.69 -27.09
N ASP A 19 27.00 -4.63 -27.90
CA ASP A 19 27.88 -4.30 -29.05
C ASP A 19 29.28 -3.79 -28.63
N LYS A 20 29.70 -4.06 -27.40
CA LYS A 20 30.94 -3.52 -26.82
C LYS A 20 32.04 -4.56 -26.87
N THR A 21 33.18 -4.18 -27.42
CA THR A 21 34.37 -5.04 -27.53
C THR A 21 34.88 -5.43 -26.14
N ARG A 22 35.10 -6.73 -25.91
CA ARG A 22 35.64 -7.28 -24.66
C ARG A 22 36.96 -6.58 -24.32
N MET A 23 37.01 -5.85 -23.21
CA MET A 23 38.25 -5.26 -22.72
C MET A 23 39.06 -6.31 -21.95
N GLN A 24 40.37 -6.38 -22.20
CA GLN A 24 41.30 -7.36 -21.61
C GLN A 24 41.52 -7.22 -20.08
N LYS A 25 40.80 -6.32 -19.41
CA LYS A 25 40.98 -6.03 -17.98
C LYS A 25 40.12 -6.99 -17.16
N GLN A 26 40.71 -7.65 -16.17
CA GLN A 26 39.91 -8.41 -15.21
C GLN A 26 39.14 -7.45 -14.28
N PRO A 27 37.88 -7.78 -13.92
CA PRO A 27 37.16 -7.02 -12.91
C PRO A 27 37.93 -7.01 -11.60
N ASP A 28 37.77 -5.94 -10.83
CA ASP A 28 38.48 -5.70 -9.58
C ASP A 28 38.45 -6.95 -8.67
N ARG A 29 39.60 -7.36 -8.12
CA ARG A 29 39.76 -8.64 -7.38
C ARG A 29 38.84 -8.78 -6.16
N ARG A 30 38.18 -7.70 -5.76
CA ARG A 30 37.20 -7.63 -4.67
C ARG A 30 35.81 -8.15 -5.07
N ILE A 31 35.56 -8.37 -6.36
CA ILE A 31 34.26 -8.83 -6.87
C ILE A 31 34.32 -10.34 -7.12
N SER A 32 33.46 -11.08 -6.43
CA SER A 32 33.41 -12.53 -6.58
C SER A 32 32.92 -12.95 -7.98
N GLN A 33 33.42 -14.08 -8.49
CA GLN A 33 32.95 -14.65 -9.77
C GLN A 33 31.44 -14.94 -9.75
N TYR A 34 30.89 -15.33 -8.60
CA TYR A 34 29.44 -15.49 -8.41
C TYR A 34 28.68 -14.19 -8.67
N THR A 35 29.19 -13.06 -8.17
CA THR A 35 28.60 -11.74 -8.41
C THR A 35 28.61 -11.38 -9.90
N VAL A 36 29.72 -11.66 -10.59
CA VAL A 36 29.88 -11.41 -12.02
C VAL A 36 28.86 -12.23 -12.83
N SER A 37 28.80 -13.54 -12.60
CA SER A 37 27.85 -14.43 -13.28
C SER A 37 26.40 -14.04 -13.02
N ARG A 38 26.07 -13.65 -11.79
CA ARG A 38 24.71 -13.19 -11.44
C ARG A 38 24.31 -11.91 -12.19
N ILE A 39 25.24 -10.96 -12.35
CA ILE A 39 24.99 -9.71 -13.10
C ILE A 39 24.81 -10.02 -14.59
N GLU A 40 25.67 -10.86 -15.15
CA GLU A 40 25.55 -11.27 -16.55
C GLU A 40 24.21 -11.94 -16.84
N ASN A 41 23.85 -12.96 -16.05
CA ASN A 41 22.60 -13.70 -16.24
C ASN A 41 21.38 -12.78 -16.14
N LYS A 42 21.36 -11.89 -15.14
CA LYS A 42 20.29 -10.91 -14.98
C LYS A 42 20.22 -9.94 -16.17
N PHE A 43 21.35 -9.48 -16.68
CA PHE A 43 21.38 -8.59 -17.84
C PHE A 43 20.86 -9.31 -19.09
N ARG A 44 21.23 -10.58 -19.30
CA ARG A 44 20.70 -11.40 -20.40
C ARG A 44 19.20 -11.65 -20.28
N GLU A 45 18.67 -11.79 -19.06
CA GLU A 45 17.25 -12.06 -18.80
C GLU A 45 16.37 -10.81 -18.90
N PHE A 46 16.79 -9.69 -18.28
CA PHE A 46 15.96 -8.48 -18.12
C PHE A 46 16.43 -7.28 -18.95
N GLY A 47 17.61 -7.35 -19.58
CA GLY A 47 18.17 -6.27 -20.39
C GLY A 47 18.61 -5.02 -19.60
N ASN A 48 18.66 -5.08 -18.28
CA ASN A 48 19.01 -3.93 -17.44
C ASN A 48 19.90 -4.29 -16.25
N VAL A 49 20.64 -3.29 -15.74
CA VAL A 49 21.53 -3.42 -14.57
C VAL A 49 20.84 -3.09 -13.25
N ALA A 50 19.73 -2.35 -13.29
CA ALA A 50 19.02 -1.84 -12.12
C ALA A 50 18.54 -2.97 -11.22
N ASP A 51 18.71 -2.85 -9.90
CA ASP A 51 18.31 -3.89 -8.95
C ASP A 51 16.84 -4.29 -9.12
N VAL A 52 16.58 -5.60 -9.19
CA VAL A 52 15.21 -6.09 -9.21
C VAL A 52 14.59 -5.74 -7.88
N PRO A 53 13.39 -5.12 -7.84
CA PRO A 53 12.69 -4.88 -6.60
C PRO A 53 12.55 -6.22 -5.88
N LYS A 54 13.08 -6.29 -4.66
CA LYS A 54 12.94 -7.50 -3.85
C LYS A 54 11.45 -7.73 -3.66
N SER A 55 10.97 -8.92 -4.04
CA SER A 55 9.61 -9.33 -3.72
C SER A 55 9.44 -9.24 -2.20
N GLY A 56 8.67 -8.24 -1.77
CA GLY A 56 8.39 -8.03 -0.36
C GLY A 56 7.46 -9.12 0.16
N ARG A 57 7.26 -9.14 1.47
CA ARG A 57 6.22 -9.96 2.09
C ARG A 57 4.87 -9.65 1.41
N LYS A 58 4.16 -10.69 0.95
CA LYS A 58 2.82 -10.55 0.37
C LYS A 58 1.95 -9.70 1.30
N ARG A 59 1.28 -8.69 0.73
CA ARG A 59 0.36 -7.83 1.49
C ARG A 59 -0.83 -8.68 1.93
N ILE A 60 -1.38 -8.36 3.11
CA ILE A 60 -2.51 -9.08 3.72
C ILE A 60 -3.78 -8.97 2.85
N LEU A 61 -3.91 -7.89 2.09
CA LEU A 61 -5.03 -7.65 1.18
C LEU A 61 -4.54 -7.82 -0.26
N ASP A 62 -5.27 -8.60 -1.04
CA ASP A 62 -5.06 -8.71 -2.48
C ASP A 62 -5.53 -7.46 -3.23
N ASP A 63 -5.18 -7.29 -4.50
CA ASP A 63 -5.56 -6.10 -5.27
C ASP A 63 -7.06 -6.02 -5.57
N GLU A 64 -7.73 -7.16 -5.78
CA GLU A 64 -9.20 -7.24 -5.95
C GLU A 64 -9.91 -6.85 -4.64
N GLN A 65 -9.52 -7.46 -3.52
CA GLN A 65 -10.06 -7.14 -2.20
C GLN A 65 -9.87 -5.66 -1.83
N LYS A 66 -8.75 -5.04 -2.25
CA LYS A 66 -8.54 -3.61 -2.02
C LYS A 66 -9.57 -2.76 -2.76
N LEU A 67 -9.97 -3.15 -3.97
CA LEU A 67 -10.95 -2.42 -4.75
C LEU A 67 -12.33 -2.52 -4.10
N ASP A 68 -12.75 -3.73 -3.72
CA ASP A 68 -14.02 -3.96 -3.05
C ASP A 68 -14.12 -3.19 -1.72
N ILE A 69 -13.07 -3.25 -0.89
CA ILE A 69 -12.99 -2.48 0.36
C ILE A 69 -13.10 -0.97 0.11
N LEU A 70 -12.51 -0.46 -0.99
CA LEU A 70 -12.57 0.97 -1.31
C LEU A 70 -13.94 1.41 -1.83
N LEU A 71 -14.71 0.51 -2.44
CA LEU A 71 -16.09 0.77 -2.86
C LEU A 71 -17.02 0.71 -1.65
N ASP A 72 -16.92 -0.34 -0.84
CA ASP A 72 -17.79 -0.56 0.32
C ASP A 72 -17.64 0.49 1.42
N ILE A 73 -16.43 1.05 1.61
CA ILE A 73 -16.16 2.06 2.65
C ILE A 73 -16.90 3.38 2.40
N GLN A 74 -17.39 3.61 1.19
CA GLN A 74 -18.18 4.79 0.85
C GLN A 74 -19.58 4.72 1.47
N ASP A 75 -20.16 3.52 1.52
CA ASP A 75 -21.55 3.30 1.92
C ASP A 75 -21.69 2.67 3.30
N LYS A 76 -20.63 2.04 3.83
CA LYS A 76 -20.64 1.32 5.09
C LYS A 76 -19.51 1.77 6.03
N PRO A 77 -19.74 1.75 7.35
CA PRO A 77 -18.66 2.02 8.31
C PRO A 77 -17.63 0.89 8.27
N THR A 78 -16.36 1.21 8.56
CA THR A 78 -15.20 0.32 8.44
C THR A 78 -15.34 -1.03 9.17
N ARG A 79 -16.15 -1.09 10.24
CA ARG A 79 -16.39 -2.33 10.98
C ARG A 79 -17.19 -3.36 10.15
N HIS A 80 -18.18 -2.91 9.38
CA HIS A 80 -18.98 -3.80 8.54
C HIS A 80 -18.17 -4.22 7.30
N VAL A 81 -17.45 -3.28 6.67
CA VAL A 81 -16.55 -3.59 5.54
C VAL A 81 -15.49 -4.62 5.92
N ALA A 82 -14.95 -4.55 7.15
CA ALA A 82 -14.00 -5.53 7.66
C ALA A 82 -14.58 -6.93 7.79
N ALA A 83 -15.83 -7.05 8.22
CA ALA A 83 -16.52 -8.33 8.34
C ALA A 83 -16.88 -8.89 6.96
N ASP A 84 -17.40 -8.04 6.07
CA ASP A 84 -17.84 -8.43 4.72
C ASP A 84 -16.67 -8.92 3.85
N ASN A 85 -15.48 -8.33 4.01
CA ASN A 85 -14.30 -8.63 3.21
C ASN A 85 -13.28 -9.56 3.91
N ASP A 86 -13.66 -10.20 5.02
CA ASP A 86 -12.77 -11.01 5.90
C ASP A 86 -11.40 -10.35 6.12
N ALA A 87 -11.42 -9.06 6.42
CA ALA A 87 -10.27 -8.20 6.42
C ALA A 87 -10.01 -7.61 7.81
N ILE A 88 -8.75 -7.63 8.23
CA ILE A 88 -8.37 -7.01 9.51
C ILE A 88 -8.53 -5.49 9.39
N LYS A 89 -9.26 -4.89 10.34
CA LYS A 89 -9.51 -3.43 10.42
C LYS A 89 -8.24 -2.60 10.27
N THR A 90 -7.12 -3.03 10.84
CA THR A 90 -5.83 -2.34 10.75
C THR A 90 -5.26 -2.33 9.33
N SER A 91 -5.46 -3.41 8.56
CA SER A 91 -5.08 -3.49 7.14
C SER A 91 -5.90 -2.54 6.28
N ILE A 92 -7.21 -2.44 6.54
CA ILE A 92 -8.11 -1.48 5.87
C ILE A 92 -7.69 -0.05 6.18
N LEU A 93 -7.42 0.27 7.46
CA LEU A 93 -6.97 1.61 7.84
C LEU A 93 -5.62 1.98 7.21
N ARG A 94 -4.69 1.02 7.06
CA ARG A 94 -3.43 1.25 6.33
C ARG A 94 -3.67 1.47 4.84
N LEU A 95 -4.54 0.66 4.23
CA LEU A 95 -4.94 0.82 2.83
C LEU A 95 -5.50 2.23 2.58
N LEU A 96 -6.46 2.64 3.41
CA LEU A 96 -7.10 3.96 3.37
C LEU A 96 -6.07 5.08 3.54
N LYS A 97 -5.14 4.98 4.50
CA LYS A 97 -4.05 5.95 4.68
C LYS A 97 -3.15 6.09 3.45
N THR A 98 -2.93 5.00 2.71
CA THR A 98 -2.02 4.96 1.55
C THR A 98 -2.68 5.57 0.30
N LYS A 99 -4.00 5.45 0.17
CA LYS A 99 -4.78 5.81 -1.05
C LYS A 99 -5.30 7.25 -1.10
N ASN A 100 -4.76 8.16 -0.29
CA ASN A 100 -5.02 9.61 -0.26
C ASN A 100 -6.08 10.06 0.78
N THR A 101 -5.65 10.96 1.66
CA THR A 101 -6.29 11.40 2.91
C THR A 101 -7.45 12.37 2.73
N ALA A 102 -7.72 12.82 1.49
CA ALA A 102 -8.76 13.81 1.19
C ALA A 102 -10.18 13.23 1.25
N HIS A 103 -10.42 12.04 0.65
CA HIS A 103 -11.75 11.42 0.66
C HIS A 103 -12.16 10.90 2.05
N ILE A 104 -11.20 10.40 2.82
CA ILE A 104 -11.44 9.89 4.18
C ILE A 104 -11.82 11.02 5.15
N LYS A 105 -11.25 12.23 5.00
CA LYS A 105 -11.65 13.39 5.80
C LYS A 105 -13.13 13.74 5.61
N ILE A 106 -13.65 13.65 4.37
CA ILE A 106 -15.05 13.97 4.06
C ILE A 106 -16.00 12.93 4.68
N ILE A 107 -15.65 11.64 4.60
CA ILE A 107 -16.48 10.55 5.16
C ILE A 107 -16.47 10.59 6.70
N LEU A 108 -15.32 10.82 7.32
CA LEU A 108 -15.23 10.96 8.78
C LEU A 108 -15.99 12.20 9.28
N PHE A 109 -15.92 13.32 8.56
CA PHE A 109 -16.67 14.53 8.91
C PHE A 109 -18.19 14.31 8.83
N LYS A 110 -18.70 13.72 7.74
CA LYS A 110 -20.13 13.39 7.58
C LYS A 110 -20.65 12.45 8.68
N ASN A 111 -19.87 11.45 9.08
CA ASN A 111 -20.25 10.51 10.13
C ASN A 111 -20.23 11.14 11.55
N LEU A 112 -19.35 12.12 11.79
CA LEU A 112 -19.33 12.86 13.05
C LEU A 112 -20.53 13.82 13.16
N THR A 113 -20.90 14.51 12.07
CA THR A 113 -22.02 15.45 12.05
C THR A 113 -23.39 14.75 12.16
N THR A 114 -23.52 13.56 11.59
CA THR A 114 -24.75 12.75 11.71
C THR A 114 -24.91 12.19 13.13
N MET A 115 -23.82 11.80 13.80
CA MET A 115 -23.86 11.35 15.20
C MET A 115 -24.25 12.48 16.17
N THR A 116 -23.80 13.73 15.95
CA THR A 116 -24.24 14.89 16.76
C THR A 116 -25.71 15.22 16.52
N LEU A 117 -26.18 15.22 15.27
CA LEU A 117 -27.60 15.46 14.95
C LEU A 117 -28.53 14.39 15.52
N ILE A 118 -28.09 13.11 15.54
CA ILE A 118 -28.84 12.01 16.17
C ILE A 118 -28.85 12.15 17.70
N ALA A 119 -27.75 12.60 18.31
CA ALA A 119 -27.71 12.89 19.74
C ALA A 119 -28.66 14.05 20.11
N ASP A 120 -28.67 15.12 19.32
CA ASP A 120 -29.56 16.28 19.51
C ASP A 120 -31.04 15.90 19.32
N TRP A 121 -31.34 15.02 18.35
CA TRP A 121 -32.71 14.55 18.12
C TRP A 121 -33.21 13.59 19.21
N ASN A 122 -32.35 12.72 19.73
CA ASN A 122 -32.67 11.86 20.85
C ASN A 122 -32.82 12.65 22.16
N PHE A 123 -32.03 13.71 22.35
CA PHE A 123 -32.18 14.65 23.45
C PHE A 123 -33.54 15.37 23.35
N ALA A 124 -33.87 15.95 22.18
CA ALA A 124 -35.17 16.62 21.97
C ALA A 124 -36.38 15.68 22.19
N LYS A 125 -36.28 14.41 21.79
CA LYS A 125 -37.32 13.39 22.07
C LYS A 125 -37.47 13.06 23.55
N SER A 126 -36.37 13.05 24.32
CA SER A 126 -36.42 12.81 25.76
C SER A 126 -37.30 13.86 26.46
N TRP A 127 -37.14 15.13 26.11
CA TRP A 127 -37.94 16.22 26.67
C TRP A 127 -39.40 16.23 26.19
N GLN A 128 -39.67 15.68 25.01
CA GLN A 128 -41.03 15.60 24.46
C GLN A 128 -41.87 14.47 25.10
N ILE A 129 -41.21 13.44 25.66
CA ILE A 129 -41.86 12.38 26.45
C ILE A 129 -42.20 12.91 27.85
N ASP A 130 -41.28 13.65 28.49
CA ASP A 130 -41.50 14.23 29.81
C ASP A 130 -42.64 15.27 29.81
N ALA A 131 -42.77 16.07 28.76
CA ALA A 131 -43.86 17.03 28.62
C ALA A 131 -45.25 16.38 28.41
N LYS A 132 -45.32 15.16 27.87
CA LYS A 132 -46.60 14.43 27.71
C LYS A 132 -47.06 13.73 28.99
N ILE A 133 -46.13 13.37 29.89
CA ILE A 133 -46.45 12.72 31.16
C ILE A 133 -47.01 13.75 32.17
N ILE A 134 -46.57 15.01 32.10
CA ILE A 134 -47.04 16.09 32.98
C ILE A 134 -48.47 16.58 32.64
N LEU A 135 -48.98 16.30 31.43
CA LEU A 135 -50.34 16.69 31.01
C LEU A 135 -51.43 15.65 31.33
N TYR A 136 -51.08 14.53 31.95
CA TYR A 136 -51.99 13.45 32.37
C TYR A 136 -51.94 13.12 33.87
N LEU A 137 -51.34 14.01 34.68
CA LEU A 137 -51.46 14.05 36.15
C LEU A 137 -52.14 15.36 36.57
#